data_AF-A0A822XJC3-F1
#
_entry.id   AF-A0A822XJC3-F1
#
_cell.length_a   1.000
_cell.length_b   1.000
_cell.length_c   1.000
_cell.angle_alpha   90.00
_cell.angle_beta   90.00
_cell.angle_gamma   90.00
#
_symmetry.space_group_name_H-M   'P 1'
#
loop_
_entity.id
_entity.type
_entity.pdbx_description
1 polymer ?
#
loop_
_entity_poly.entity_id
_entity_poly.type
_entity_poly.pdbx_seq_one_letter_code
_entity_poly.pdbx_strand_id
1 'polypeptide(L)'
;MANHLDALLFVAIAVGSFIATSSAASPSDMSTALLIRVDQSGNGDFKKIQDAIDAVPSNNSNVVFIWVKPGTYREKIVVPADKPYITLSGSNPTTTIVTWNESGEIFQTPTVSVLASDFVGRYLTIQNTHGPGSQAVALRVSADRAAFYGCRILSYQDTLLDDTGRHYYSNCYIQGQTDFICGNAASLFEKCHLHSLAEGSGAITAQRRESPAENTGFTFLGGKITGVGTSVLGRPWGAYSRVVFALTYMSSVILPQGWDDWGDPTKQSTVYYGQHKCYGAGANISGRVGWSRNLSDAEAAPFLTKDMIGGRGWLRPLPKRYNRTSLVISQSVNANNK
;
A
#
# COMPACT_ATOMS: atom_id res chain seq x y z
N MET A 1 57.21 32.49 30.46
CA MET A 1 56.27 32.44 29.32
C MET A 1 55.22 31.41 29.66
N ALA A 2 54.12 31.88 30.23
CA ALA A 2 52.99 31.06 30.64
C ALA A 2 51.93 31.16 29.53
N ASN A 3 51.58 30.04 28.91
CA ASN A 3 50.48 29.99 27.96
C ASN A 3 49.42 29.01 28.47
N HIS A 4 48.32 29.64 28.88
CA HIS A 4 46.94 29.21 29.04
C HIS A 4 46.54 27.81 28.54
N LEU A 5 45.93 27.05 29.46
CA LEU A 5 44.92 26.03 29.19
C LEU A 5 43.64 26.73 28.73
N ASP A 6 43.18 26.43 27.52
CA ASP A 6 41.78 26.62 27.12
C ASP A 6 41.08 25.25 27.16
N ALA A 7 40.15 25.12 28.10
CA ALA A 7 39.27 23.97 28.23
C ALA A 7 38.12 24.08 27.21
N LEU A 8 38.16 23.24 26.17
CA LEU A 8 37.05 23.05 25.24
C LEU A 8 35.95 22.22 25.91
N LEU A 9 34.88 22.92 26.32
CA LEU A 9 33.65 22.36 26.84
C LEU A 9 32.86 21.67 25.71
N PHE A 10 32.91 20.33 25.64
CA PHE A 10 32.01 19.56 24.79
C PHE A 10 30.60 19.56 25.40
N VAL A 11 29.71 20.41 24.88
CA VAL A 11 28.27 20.32 25.16
C VAL A 11 27.69 19.31 24.19
N ALA A 12 27.58 18.05 24.62
CA ALA A 12 26.79 17.04 23.92
C ALA A 12 25.30 17.34 24.17
N ILE A 13 24.65 18.02 23.23
CA ILE A 13 23.19 18.15 23.22
C ILE A 13 22.62 16.80 22.77
N ALA A 14 22.27 15.95 23.74
CA ALA A 14 21.45 14.79 23.50
C ALA A 14 20.04 15.27 23.12
N VAL A 15 19.77 15.40 21.82
CA VAL A 15 18.40 15.54 21.31
C VAL A 15 17.74 14.17 21.47
N GLY A 16 17.19 13.91 22.65
CA GLY A 16 16.31 12.78 22.86
C GLY A 16 15.04 13.00 22.05
N SER A 17 14.93 12.33 20.91
CA SER A 17 13.67 12.20 20.20
C SER A 17 12.71 11.40 21.09
N PHE A 18 11.87 12.10 21.85
CA PHE A 18 10.70 11.51 22.48
C PHE A 18 9.73 11.12 21.37
N ILE A 19 9.85 9.89 20.87
CA ILE A 19 8.73 9.24 20.18
C ILE A 19 7.70 8.95 21.27
N ALA A 20 6.72 9.84 21.40
CA ALA A 20 5.51 9.53 22.15
C ALA A 20 4.81 8.38 21.42
N THR A 21 5.10 7.15 21.81
CA THR A 21 4.33 5.99 21.40
C THR A 21 2.99 6.05 22.14
N SER A 22 2.03 6.80 21.60
CA SER A 22 0.64 6.61 21.97
C SER A 22 0.23 5.23 21.45
N SER A 23 0.40 4.21 22.30
CA SER A 23 -0.24 2.92 22.06
C SER A 23 -1.74 3.14 22.26
N ALA A 24 -2.44 3.47 21.17
CA ALA A 24 -3.90 3.33 21.17
C ALA A 24 -4.19 1.89 21.60
N ALA A 25 -4.91 1.74 22.72
CA ALA A 25 -5.22 0.43 23.27
C ALA A 25 -5.87 -0.43 22.18
N SER A 26 -5.31 -1.62 21.94
CA SER A 26 -5.89 -2.54 20.98
C SER A 26 -7.33 -2.89 21.40
N PRO A 27 -8.29 -2.97 20.46
CA PRO A 27 -9.65 -3.40 20.75
C PRO A 27 -9.61 -4.72 21.53
N SER A 28 -10.31 -4.76 22.66
CA SER A 28 -10.42 -5.96 23.50
C SER A 28 -11.18 -7.09 22.80
N ASP A 29 -12.03 -6.76 21.83
CA ASP A 29 -12.75 -7.69 20.95
C ASP A 29 -12.63 -7.27 19.47
N MET A 30 -11.91 -8.08 18.68
CA MET A 30 -11.80 -7.91 17.23
C MET A 30 -12.93 -8.62 16.45
N SER A 31 -13.78 -9.39 17.13
CA SER A 31 -14.83 -10.19 16.52
C SER A 31 -16.16 -9.45 16.34
N THR A 32 -16.33 -8.31 17.01
CA THR A 32 -17.50 -7.44 16.89
C THR A 32 -17.10 -6.10 16.27
N ALA A 33 -17.81 -5.67 15.23
CA ALA A 33 -17.58 -4.37 14.60
C ALA A 33 -18.78 -3.45 14.73
N LEU A 34 -18.51 -2.15 14.83
CA LEU A 34 -19.49 -1.09 14.64
C LEU A 34 -19.75 -0.91 13.14
N LEU A 35 -20.98 -1.15 12.70
CA LEU A 35 -21.36 -1.05 11.29
C LEU A 35 -21.83 0.37 10.94
N ILE A 36 -21.23 0.94 9.90
CA ILE A 36 -21.67 2.18 9.24
C ILE A 36 -21.95 1.85 7.77
N ARG A 37 -23.07 2.31 7.22
CA ARG A 37 -23.46 2.07 5.82
C ARG A 37 -23.36 3.35 5.01
N VAL A 38 -22.72 3.27 3.86
CA VAL A 38 -22.65 4.35 2.89
C VAL A 38 -23.49 3.99 1.67
N ASP A 39 -24.45 4.83 1.33
CA ASP A 39 -25.36 4.64 0.19
C ASP A 39 -25.74 5.99 -0.42
N GLN A 40 -25.33 6.21 -1.68
CA GLN A 40 -25.60 7.48 -2.40
C GLN A 40 -27.10 7.74 -2.60
N SER A 41 -27.95 6.69 -2.55
CA SER A 41 -29.41 6.83 -2.64
C SER A 41 -30.06 7.39 -1.36
N GLY A 42 -29.31 7.46 -0.26
CA GLY A 42 -29.81 7.95 1.04
C GLY A 42 -30.42 6.87 1.95
N ASN A 43 -30.36 5.59 1.57
CA ASN A 43 -30.83 4.48 2.40
C ASN A 43 -29.77 3.95 3.41
N GLY A 44 -28.60 4.60 3.45
CA GLY A 44 -27.50 4.32 4.37
C GLY A 44 -27.43 5.34 5.51
N ASP A 45 -26.43 5.18 6.37
CA ASP A 45 -26.17 6.11 7.46
C ASP A 45 -25.47 7.40 6.93
N PHE A 46 -24.72 7.29 5.83
CA PHE A 46 -24.12 8.40 5.09
C PHE A 46 -24.30 8.23 3.57
N LYS A 47 -24.24 9.34 2.82
CA LYS A 47 -24.22 9.32 1.34
C LYS A 47 -22.80 9.29 0.76
N LYS A 48 -21.83 9.84 1.48
CA LYS A 48 -20.42 9.95 1.11
C LYS A 48 -19.55 9.05 1.96
N ILE A 49 -18.43 8.59 1.39
CA ILE A 49 -17.47 7.76 2.11
C ILE A 49 -16.68 8.61 3.11
N GLN A 50 -16.26 9.82 2.72
CA GLN A 50 -15.48 10.67 3.62
C GLN A 50 -16.29 11.04 4.88
N ASP A 51 -17.57 11.38 4.75
CA ASP A 51 -18.44 11.70 5.89
C ASP A 51 -18.52 10.52 6.90
N ALA A 52 -18.56 9.28 6.41
CA ALA A 52 -18.58 8.10 7.26
C ALA A 52 -17.24 7.86 8.01
N ILE A 53 -16.12 8.17 7.38
CA ILE A 53 -14.79 8.16 8.02
C ILE A 53 -14.70 9.28 9.04
N ASP A 54 -15.22 10.46 8.70
CA ASP A 54 -15.21 11.64 9.56
C ASP A 54 -16.02 11.43 10.85
N ALA A 55 -17.09 10.66 10.77
CA ALA A 55 -17.92 10.28 11.92
C ALA A 55 -17.24 9.29 12.92
N VAL A 56 -16.16 8.62 12.53
CA VAL A 56 -15.38 7.78 13.46
C VAL A 56 -14.62 8.70 14.42
N PRO A 57 -14.72 8.50 15.75
CA PRO A 57 -14.02 9.34 16.72
C PRO A 57 -12.49 9.30 16.55
N SER A 58 -11.82 10.40 16.87
CA SER A 58 -10.37 10.43 17.03
C SER A 58 -9.90 9.47 18.12
N ASN A 59 -8.70 8.94 17.97
CA ASN A 59 -8.09 7.90 18.82
C ASN A 59 -8.97 6.64 18.95
N ASN A 60 -9.67 6.27 17.87
CA ASN A 60 -10.59 5.13 17.86
C ASN A 60 -9.91 3.83 18.32
N SER A 61 -10.57 3.09 19.20
CA SER A 61 -10.13 1.77 19.68
C SER A 61 -11.16 0.65 19.39
N ASN A 62 -12.18 0.94 18.56
CA ASN A 62 -13.19 -0.04 18.16
C ASN A 62 -12.96 -0.49 16.72
N VAL A 63 -13.29 -1.73 16.38
CA VAL A 63 -13.36 -2.13 14.97
C VAL A 63 -14.57 -1.43 14.33
N VAL A 64 -14.33 -0.54 13.37
CA VAL A 64 -15.41 0.11 12.61
C VAL A 64 -15.44 -0.48 11.22
N PHE A 65 -16.61 -0.97 10.79
CA PHE A 65 -16.84 -1.53 9.48
C PHE A 65 -17.74 -0.59 8.68
N ILE A 66 -17.14 0.13 7.73
CA ILE A 66 -17.83 1.00 6.78
C ILE A 66 -18.16 0.16 5.55
N TRP A 67 -19.44 -0.20 5.41
CA TRP A 67 -19.96 -0.93 4.26
C TRP A 67 -20.48 0.05 3.20
N VAL A 68 -19.81 0.06 2.05
CA VAL A 68 -20.10 0.93 0.92
C VAL A 68 -20.92 0.16 -0.11
N LYS A 69 -22.10 0.69 -0.43
CA LYS A 69 -22.99 0.12 -1.45
C LYS A 69 -22.40 0.26 -2.87
N PRO A 70 -22.92 -0.48 -3.86
CA PRO A 70 -22.60 -0.25 -5.26
C PRO A 70 -22.84 1.20 -5.66
N GLY A 71 -21.90 1.78 -6.42
CA GLY A 71 -21.92 3.18 -6.83
C GLY A 71 -20.53 3.66 -7.26
N THR A 72 -20.52 4.78 -7.98
CA THR A 72 -19.29 5.51 -8.31
C THR A 72 -19.19 6.74 -7.41
N TYR A 73 -18.23 6.69 -6.50
CA TYR A 73 -17.95 7.70 -5.50
C TYR A 73 -16.81 8.58 -6.01
N ARG A 74 -17.16 9.75 -6.56
CA ARG A 74 -16.18 10.75 -6.99
C ARG A 74 -15.76 11.61 -5.79
N GLU A 75 -14.86 11.07 -5.00
CA GLU A 75 -14.37 11.64 -3.74
C GLU A 75 -12.84 11.50 -3.65
N LYS A 76 -12.19 12.48 -3.02
CA LYS A 76 -10.81 12.37 -2.57
C LYS A 76 -10.85 11.99 -1.09
N ILE A 77 -10.39 10.79 -0.76
CA ILE A 77 -10.56 10.21 0.57
C ILE A 77 -9.25 10.27 1.35
N VAL A 78 -9.34 10.67 2.61
CA VAL A 78 -8.27 10.51 3.59
C VAL A 78 -8.81 9.73 4.77
N VAL A 79 -8.10 8.66 5.16
CA VAL A 79 -8.30 7.95 6.43
C VAL A 79 -7.26 8.48 7.42
N PRO A 80 -7.62 9.41 8.33
CA PRO A 80 -6.69 10.10 9.22
C PRO A 80 -5.95 9.16 10.18
N ALA A 81 -4.71 9.49 10.51
CA ALA A 81 -3.84 8.63 11.31
C ALA A 81 -4.39 8.30 12.72
N ASP A 82 -5.19 9.20 13.28
CA ASP A 82 -5.84 9.06 14.59
C ASP A 82 -7.12 8.20 14.55
N LYS A 83 -7.47 7.58 13.42
CA LYS A 83 -8.68 6.74 13.27
C LYS A 83 -8.33 5.29 12.90
N PRO A 84 -7.58 4.55 13.73
CA PRO A 84 -7.18 3.18 13.40
C PRO A 84 -8.39 2.22 13.43
N TYR A 85 -8.16 0.99 13.00
CA TYR A 85 -9.15 -0.11 13.00
C TYR A 85 -10.38 0.08 12.09
N ILE A 86 -10.36 1.04 11.16
CA ILE A 86 -11.39 1.18 10.12
C ILE A 86 -11.24 0.08 9.07
N THR A 87 -12.34 -0.59 8.75
CA THR A 87 -12.51 -1.41 7.57
C THR A 87 -13.40 -0.67 6.57
N LEU A 88 -12.90 -0.39 5.38
CA LEU A 88 -13.69 0.13 4.26
C LEU A 88 -13.95 -1.01 3.27
N SER A 89 -15.20 -1.45 3.17
CA SER A 89 -15.58 -2.58 2.33
C SER A 89 -16.66 -2.19 1.33
N GLY A 90 -16.36 -2.36 0.04
CA GLY A 90 -17.38 -2.41 -1.00
C GLY A 90 -18.16 -3.73 -0.98
N SER A 91 -19.10 -3.87 -1.91
CA SER A 91 -19.85 -5.12 -2.13
C SER A 91 -19.22 -6.00 -3.20
N ASN A 92 -18.67 -5.38 -4.24
CA ASN A 92 -17.94 -6.03 -5.33
C ASN A 92 -17.00 -4.98 -5.95
N PRO A 93 -15.72 -5.31 -6.22
CA PRO A 93 -14.79 -4.36 -6.81
C PRO A 93 -15.25 -3.82 -8.17
N THR A 94 -16.08 -4.52 -8.94
CA THR A 94 -16.58 -4.03 -10.23
C THR A 94 -17.74 -3.03 -10.11
N THR A 95 -18.39 -2.94 -8.95
CA THR A 95 -19.60 -2.10 -8.77
C THR A 95 -19.45 -1.02 -7.71
N THR A 96 -18.45 -1.11 -6.83
CA THR A 96 -18.14 -0.07 -5.83
C THR A 96 -16.81 0.57 -6.20
N ILE A 97 -16.86 1.79 -6.75
CA ILE A 97 -15.70 2.48 -7.35
C ILE A 97 -15.50 3.81 -6.64
N VAL A 98 -14.29 4.04 -6.13
CA VAL A 98 -13.82 5.36 -5.67
C VAL A 98 -12.92 5.94 -6.75
N THR A 99 -13.24 7.14 -7.23
CA THR A 99 -12.56 7.73 -8.40
C THR A 99 -12.19 9.19 -8.20
N TRP A 100 -10.98 9.54 -8.65
CA TRP A 100 -10.53 10.92 -8.86
C TRP A 100 -9.67 10.99 -10.13
N ASN A 101 -9.08 12.15 -10.45
CA ASN A 101 -8.34 12.35 -11.71
C ASN A 101 -7.22 13.42 -11.63
N GLU A 102 -6.68 13.64 -10.44
CA GLU A 102 -5.62 14.63 -10.19
C GLU A 102 -4.24 14.05 -10.52
N SER A 103 -3.36 14.87 -11.09
CA SER A 103 -1.97 14.51 -11.40
C SER A 103 -0.99 15.60 -10.99
N GLY A 104 0.30 15.30 -11.03
CA GLY A 104 1.37 16.18 -10.54
C GLY A 104 2.03 15.62 -9.30
N GLU A 105 2.26 16.45 -8.28
CA GLU A 105 3.04 16.06 -7.10
C GLU A 105 2.48 14.81 -6.40
N ILE A 106 3.32 13.79 -6.24
CA ILE A 106 2.90 12.42 -5.88
C ILE A 106 2.10 12.34 -4.58
N PHE A 107 2.34 13.25 -3.63
CA PHE A 107 1.63 13.29 -2.35
C PHE A 107 0.29 14.05 -2.40
N GLN A 108 0.04 14.80 -3.48
CA GLN A 108 -1.20 15.56 -3.70
C GLN A 108 -2.20 14.77 -4.57
N THR A 109 -1.72 13.93 -5.48
CA THR A 109 -2.57 13.19 -6.43
C THR A 109 -3.38 11.98 -5.92
N PRO A 110 -3.16 11.40 -4.72
CA PRO A 110 -3.89 10.21 -4.31
C PRO A 110 -5.41 10.39 -4.32
N THR A 111 -6.12 9.45 -4.95
CA THR A 111 -7.59 9.35 -4.83
C THR A 111 -7.98 8.94 -3.41
N VAL A 112 -7.24 8.00 -2.82
CA VAL A 112 -7.38 7.56 -1.43
C VAL A 112 -6.02 7.61 -0.74
N SER A 113 -5.94 8.26 0.41
CA SER A 113 -4.79 8.22 1.32
C SER A 113 -5.16 7.50 2.61
N VAL A 114 -4.52 6.37 2.89
CA VAL A 114 -4.67 5.62 4.14
C VAL A 114 -3.49 5.96 5.05
N LEU A 115 -3.76 6.72 6.11
CA LEU A 115 -2.77 7.12 7.12
C LEU A 115 -2.99 6.39 8.47
N ALA A 116 -4.17 5.78 8.65
CA ALA A 116 -4.57 5.09 9.86
C ALA A 116 -4.01 3.66 9.94
N SER A 117 -3.41 3.32 11.08
CA SER A 117 -2.95 1.95 11.33
C SER A 117 -4.11 0.96 11.46
N ASP A 118 -3.84 -0.32 11.23
CA ASP A 118 -4.82 -1.42 11.29
C ASP A 118 -6.00 -1.28 10.29
N PHE A 119 -5.83 -0.46 9.25
CA PHE A 119 -6.82 -0.27 8.21
C PHE A 119 -7.04 -1.54 7.38
N VAL A 120 -8.28 -1.77 6.95
CA VAL A 120 -8.62 -2.86 6.02
C VAL A 120 -9.45 -2.35 4.85
N GLY A 121 -8.96 -2.46 3.62
CA GLY A 121 -9.71 -2.20 2.39
C GLY A 121 -10.22 -3.50 1.75
N ARG A 122 -11.47 -3.56 1.29
CA ARG A 122 -12.02 -4.79 0.69
C ARG A 122 -12.97 -4.53 -0.46
N TYR A 123 -12.88 -5.36 -1.50
CA TYR A 123 -13.92 -5.50 -2.53
C TYR A 123 -14.40 -4.18 -3.14
N LEU A 124 -13.48 -3.25 -3.39
CA LEU A 124 -13.75 -1.97 -4.03
C LEU A 124 -12.65 -1.65 -5.05
N THR A 125 -12.99 -0.84 -6.04
CA THR A 125 -12.03 -0.23 -6.95
C THR A 125 -11.62 1.13 -6.41
N ILE A 126 -10.31 1.39 -6.39
CA ILE A 126 -9.73 2.71 -6.17
C ILE A 126 -9.03 3.08 -7.47
N GLN A 127 -9.41 4.19 -8.08
CA GLN A 127 -8.83 4.58 -9.36
C GLN A 127 -8.53 6.07 -9.46
N ASN A 128 -7.41 6.37 -10.13
CA ASN A 128 -7.12 7.71 -10.62
C ASN A 128 -7.15 7.67 -12.15
N THR A 129 -8.10 8.39 -12.74
CA THR A 129 -8.40 8.36 -14.18
C THR A 129 -7.71 9.47 -14.97
N HIS A 130 -6.64 10.07 -14.44
CA HIS A 130 -5.92 11.14 -15.15
C HIS A 130 -5.43 10.69 -16.54
N GLY A 131 -4.80 9.51 -16.62
CA GLY A 131 -4.19 9.00 -17.86
C GLY A 131 -2.66 8.94 -17.78
N PRO A 132 -2.00 8.59 -18.89
CA PRO A 132 -0.54 8.55 -18.99
C PRO A 132 0.08 9.96 -19.04
N GLY A 133 1.38 10.06 -18.77
CA GLY A 133 2.17 11.29 -18.97
C GLY A 133 2.42 12.13 -17.72
N SER A 134 1.82 11.78 -16.57
CA SER A 134 2.09 12.42 -15.27
C SER A 134 1.79 11.44 -14.13
N GLN A 135 2.43 11.64 -12.98
CA GLN A 135 2.14 10.89 -11.76
C GLN A 135 0.67 11.09 -11.36
N ALA A 136 -0.04 9.99 -11.08
CA ALA A 136 -1.47 10.03 -10.78
C ALA A 136 -1.81 8.89 -9.80
N VAL A 137 -1.60 9.13 -8.51
CA VAL A 137 -1.75 8.07 -7.50
C VAL A 137 -3.24 7.71 -7.33
N ALA A 138 -3.55 6.42 -7.41
CA ALA A 138 -4.88 5.91 -7.04
C ALA A 138 -4.96 5.71 -5.53
N LEU A 139 -3.99 4.98 -4.97
CA LEU A 139 -3.93 4.68 -3.55
C LEU A 139 -2.55 5.04 -2.99
N ARG A 140 -2.54 5.84 -1.93
CA ARG A 140 -1.38 6.02 -1.04
C ARG A 140 -1.63 5.29 0.27
N VAL A 141 -0.67 4.51 0.74
CA VAL A 141 -0.71 3.84 2.04
C VAL A 141 0.53 4.21 2.84
N SER A 142 0.33 4.99 3.90
CA SER A 142 1.36 5.45 4.83
C SER A 142 0.91 5.14 6.25
N ALA A 143 0.76 3.86 6.56
CA ALA A 143 0.13 3.38 7.80
C ALA A 143 0.73 2.04 8.22
N ASP A 144 0.83 1.76 9.52
CA ASP A 144 1.27 0.43 9.93
C ASP A 144 0.09 -0.57 9.95
N ARG A 145 0.34 -1.82 9.55
CA ARG A 145 -0.65 -2.92 9.61
C ARG A 145 -1.88 -2.69 8.73
N ALA A 146 -1.69 -2.19 7.50
CA ALA A 146 -2.78 -2.02 6.54
C ALA A 146 -2.95 -3.26 5.64
N ALA A 147 -4.19 -3.72 5.43
CA ALA A 147 -4.48 -4.86 4.58
C ALA A 147 -5.54 -4.58 3.51
N PHE A 148 -5.37 -5.17 2.32
CA PHE A 148 -6.28 -5.02 1.19
C PHE A 148 -6.67 -6.39 0.63
N TYR A 149 -7.97 -6.63 0.44
CA TYR A 149 -8.50 -7.92 0.01
C TYR A 149 -9.42 -7.78 -1.21
N GLY A 150 -9.04 -8.39 -2.33
CA GLY A 150 -9.88 -8.39 -3.53
C GLY A 150 -10.17 -6.99 -4.09
N CYS A 151 -9.27 -6.04 -3.84
CA CYS A 151 -9.40 -4.68 -4.35
C CYS A 151 -8.87 -4.57 -5.79
N ARG A 152 -9.33 -3.55 -6.50
CA ARG A 152 -8.75 -3.13 -7.77
C ARG A 152 -8.10 -1.76 -7.57
N ILE A 153 -6.84 -1.59 -7.93
CA ILE A 153 -6.10 -0.33 -7.78
C ILE A 153 -5.60 0.07 -9.18
N LEU A 154 -6.15 1.16 -9.72
CA LEU A 154 -6.06 1.46 -11.15
C LEU A 154 -5.55 2.88 -11.41
N SER A 155 -4.42 3.00 -12.11
CA SER A 155 -4.02 4.23 -12.78
C SER A 155 -3.00 3.94 -13.88
N TYR A 156 -2.09 4.86 -14.15
CA TYR A 156 -0.96 4.73 -15.08
C TYR A 156 0.34 4.85 -14.30
N GLN A 157 0.90 6.06 -14.17
CA GLN A 157 2.13 6.30 -13.42
C GLN A 157 1.84 6.44 -11.92
N ASP A 158 2.64 5.77 -11.09
CA ASP A 158 2.58 5.81 -9.62
C ASP A 158 1.22 5.34 -9.04
N THR A 159 0.58 4.36 -9.68
CA THR A 159 -0.78 3.89 -9.31
C THR A 159 -0.94 3.61 -7.82
N LEU A 160 -0.01 2.87 -7.23
CA LEU A 160 0.04 2.53 -5.81
C LEU A 160 1.32 3.12 -5.20
N LEU A 161 1.16 4.18 -4.41
CA LEU A 161 2.20 4.69 -3.53
C LEU A 161 2.13 3.94 -2.19
N ASP A 162 2.81 2.80 -2.14
CA ASP A 162 3.00 1.95 -0.98
C ASP A 162 4.12 2.52 -0.07
N ASP A 163 3.80 3.68 0.52
CA ASP A 163 4.72 4.66 1.10
C ASP A 163 5.56 4.10 2.26
N THR A 164 4.92 3.79 3.39
CA THR A 164 5.61 3.32 4.60
C THR A 164 4.67 2.54 5.51
N GLY A 165 5.23 1.60 6.28
CA GLY A 165 4.50 0.69 7.15
C GLY A 165 4.57 -0.77 6.72
N ARG A 166 3.84 -1.64 7.41
CA ARG A 166 3.70 -3.07 7.06
C ARG A 166 2.37 -3.31 6.38
N HIS A 167 2.40 -3.78 5.14
CA HIS A 167 1.17 -3.94 4.36
C HIS A 167 0.99 -5.34 3.80
N TYR A 168 -0.27 -5.70 3.58
CA TYR A 168 -0.66 -6.98 3.01
C TYR A 168 -1.74 -6.80 1.94
N TYR A 169 -1.44 -7.22 0.72
CA TYR A 169 -2.38 -7.20 -0.40
C TYR A 169 -2.68 -8.63 -0.81
N SER A 170 -3.96 -9.01 -0.80
CA SER A 170 -4.40 -10.39 -1.06
C SER A 170 -5.43 -10.44 -2.17
N ASN A 171 -5.13 -11.20 -3.22
CA ASN A 171 -6.01 -11.36 -4.39
C ASN A 171 -6.44 -10.02 -5.02
N CYS A 172 -5.58 -9.01 -4.94
CA CYS A 172 -5.84 -7.70 -5.53
C CYS A 172 -5.46 -7.68 -7.01
N TYR A 173 -6.13 -6.85 -7.79
CA TYR A 173 -5.73 -6.50 -9.14
C TYR A 173 -5.14 -5.09 -9.14
N ILE A 174 -3.93 -4.95 -9.65
CA ILE A 174 -3.21 -3.67 -9.70
C ILE A 174 -2.76 -3.46 -11.14
N GLN A 175 -3.08 -2.30 -11.72
CA GLN A 175 -2.65 -1.98 -13.08
C GLN A 175 -2.00 -0.61 -13.16
N GLY A 176 -1.02 -0.47 -14.04
CA GLY A 176 -0.40 0.81 -14.35
C GLY A 176 0.71 0.68 -15.38
N GLN A 177 1.50 1.73 -15.55
CA GLN A 177 2.49 1.84 -16.62
C GLN A 177 3.91 2.00 -16.04
N THR A 178 4.18 3.15 -15.45
CA THR A 178 5.50 3.55 -14.95
C THR A 178 5.47 3.55 -13.44
N ASP A 179 6.39 2.82 -12.82
CA ASP A 179 6.59 2.76 -11.36
C ASP A 179 5.29 2.50 -10.59
N PHE A 180 4.37 1.71 -11.16
CA PHE A 180 2.99 1.72 -10.71
C PHE A 180 2.78 1.09 -9.32
N ILE A 181 3.81 0.46 -8.76
CA ILE A 181 3.93 0.16 -7.32
C ILE A 181 5.25 0.77 -6.82
N CYS A 182 5.17 1.87 -6.06
CA CYS A 182 6.34 2.60 -5.59
C CYS A 182 6.27 2.91 -4.09
N GLY A 183 7.40 3.24 -3.46
CA GLY A 183 7.48 3.58 -2.03
C GLY A 183 8.45 2.69 -1.23
N ASN A 184 8.39 2.79 0.09
CA ASN A 184 9.32 2.12 1.02
C ASN A 184 8.62 1.25 2.07
N ALA A 185 7.40 0.78 1.83
CA ALA A 185 6.74 -0.13 2.77
C ALA A 185 7.42 -1.52 2.84
N ALA A 186 7.12 -2.26 3.92
CA ALA A 186 7.37 -3.69 4.04
C ALA A 186 6.09 -4.44 3.65
N SER A 187 6.03 -4.94 2.41
CA SER A 187 4.75 -5.36 1.83
C SER A 187 4.80 -6.74 1.20
N LEU A 188 3.74 -7.51 1.47
CA LEU A 188 3.46 -8.79 0.83
C LEU A 188 2.23 -8.67 -0.08
N PHE A 189 2.44 -8.92 -1.37
CA PHE A 189 1.43 -9.02 -2.41
C PHE A 189 1.18 -10.51 -2.72
N GLU A 190 0.23 -11.12 -2.02
CA GLU A 190 -0.09 -12.54 -2.15
C GLU A 190 -1.23 -12.76 -3.16
N LYS A 191 -0.97 -13.58 -4.18
CA LYS A 191 -1.93 -13.94 -5.25
C LYS A 191 -2.51 -12.74 -5.99
N CYS A 192 -1.77 -11.64 -6.03
CA CYS A 192 -2.18 -10.45 -6.78
C CYS A 192 -1.98 -10.64 -8.29
N HIS A 193 -2.81 -9.96 -9.08
CA HIS A 193 -2.68 -9.83 -10.52
C HIS A 193 -2.16 -8.44 -10.85
N LEU A 194 -0.94 -8.37 -11.36
CA LEU A 194 -0.32 -7.15 -11.86
C LEU A 194 -0.52 -7.05 -13.38
N HIS A 195 -1.08 -5.94 -13.86
CA HIS A 195 -1.34 -5.73 -15.28
C HIS A 195 -0.65 -4.45 -15.77
N SER A 196 0.40 -4.62 -16.58
CA SER A 196 1.11 -3.49 -17.17
C SER A 196 0.37 -2.95 -18.40
N LEU A 197 0.12 -1.65 -18.40
CA LEU A 197 -0.42 -0.87 -19.50
C LEU A 197 0.68 -0.26 -20.37
N ALA A 198 1.95 -0.61 -20.15
CA ALA A 198 3.06 -0.01 -20.86
C ALA A 198 3.23 -0.57 -22.27
N GLU A 199 3.42 0.33 -23.23
CA GLU A 199 3.65 0.03 -24.65
C GLU A 199 5.14 0.06 -25.05
N GLY A 200 6.07 0.08 -24.08
CA GLY A 200 7.51 0.05 -24.38
C GLY A 200 8.43 0.23 -23.18
N SER A 201 8.18 1.27 -22.38
CA SER A 201 9.08 1.74 -21.31
C SER A 201 8.41 1.75 -19.93
N GLY A 202 7.73 0.66 -19.57
CA GLY A 202 7.09 0.53 -18.26
C GLY A 202 7.97 -0.10 -17.19
N ALA A 203 7.70 0.22 -15.93
CA ALA A 203 8.30 -0.46 -14.78
C ALA A 203 7.20 -0.81 -13.79
N ILE A 204 7.19 -2.07 -13.32
CA ILE A 204 6.19 -2.52 -12.35
C ILE A 204 6.46 -1.92 -10.97
N THR A 205 7.71 -1.98 -10.50
CA THR A 205 8.07 -1.50 -9.17
C THR A 205 9.15 -0.42 -9.17
N ALA A 206 9.00 0.56 -8.27
CA ALA A 206 10.05 1.49 -7.88
C ALA A 206 10.18 1.55 -6.35
N GLN A 207 10.93 0.60 -5.78
CA GLN A 207 11.08 0.48 -4.33
C GLN A 207 12.19 1.42 -3.82
N ARG A 208 11.94 2.06 -2.67
CA ARG A 208 12.70 3.21 -2.15
C ARG A 208 13.42 2.93 -0.83
N ARG A 209 13.91 1.71 -0.63
CA ARG A 209 14.75 1.41 0.53
C ARG A 209 16.09 2.13 0.40
N GLU A 210 16.46 2.93 1.38
CA GLU A 210 17.64 3.81 1.33
C GLU A 210 18.84 3.27 2.10
N SER A 211 18.64 2.28 2.98
CA SER A 211 19.72 1.72 3.80
C SER A 211 19.55 0.22 4.07
N PRO A 212 20.65 -0.50 4.35
CA PRO A 212 20.57 -1.92 4.68
C PRO A 212 19.91 -2.17 6.04
N ALA A 213 19.88 -1.16 6.92
CA ALA A 213 19.23 -1.24 8.24
C ALA A 213 17.69 -1.24 8.16
N GLU A 214 17.11 -0.70 7.09
CA GLU A 214 15.66 -0.73 6.86
C GLU A 214 15.19 -2.16 6.57
N ASN A 215 14.16 -2.62 7.29
CA ASN A 215 13.51 -3.89 7.00
C ASN A 215 12.27 -3.73 6.11
N THR A 216 12.44 -3.03 4.98
CA THR A 216 11.38 -2.70 4.02
C THR A 216 11.62 -3.40 2.68
N GLY A 217 10.62 -3.45 1.80
CA GLY A 217 10.72 -4.12 0.51
C GLY A 217 9.39 -4.68 0.04
N PHE A 218 9.31 -4.95 -1.26
CA PHE A 218 8.11 -5.51 -1.89
C PHE A 218 8.32 -6.99 -2.22
N THR A 219 7.41 -7.84 -1.77
CA THR A 219 7.41 -9.28 -2.08
C THR A 219 6.11 -9.68 -2.75
N PHE A 220 6.22 -10.31 -3.91
CA PHE A 220 5.10 -10.82 -4.69
C PHE A 220 5.10 -12.34 -4.67
N LEU A 221 4.02 -12.95 -4.17
CA LEU A 221 3.95 -14.37 -3.88
C LEU A 221 2.75 -15.03 -4.55
N GLY A 222 2.99 -15.97 -5.47
CA GLY A 222 1.93 -16.80 -6.05
C GLY A 222 0.97 -16.06 -6.98
N GLY A 223 1.36 -14.88 -7.47
CA GLY A 223 0.55 -14.01 -8.32
C GLY A 223 0.79 -14.21 -9.81
N LYS A 224 0.34 -13.24 -10.61
CA LYS A 224 0.61 -13.21 -12.06
C LYS A 224 0.87 -11.81 -12.58
N ILE A 225 1.72 -11.72 -13.60
CA ILE A 225 2.04 -10.51 -14.35
C ILE A 225 1.62 -10.67 -15.80
N THR A 226 0.86 -9.71 -16.29
CA THR A 226 0.36 -9.61 -17.68
C THR A 226 0.51 -8.19 -18.20
N GLY A 227 0.30 -7.96 -19.49
CA GLY A 227 0.23 -6.60 -20.05
C GLY A 227 0.08 -6.61 -21.57
N VAL A 228 0.13 -5.42 -22.18
CA VAL A 228 -0.10 -5.22 -23.62
C VAL A 228 1.18 -5.03 -24.44
N GLY A 229 2.22 -4.41 -23.88
CA GLY A 229 3.52 -4.20 -24.54
C GLY A 229 4.67 -4.80 -23.75
N THR A 230 5.62 -3.96 -23.34
CA THR A 230 6.81 -4.40 -22.61
C THR A 230 7.02 -3.61 -21.32
N SER A 231 7.54 -4.29 -20.31
CA SER A 231 7.86 -3.71 -19.01
C SER A 231 9.01 -4.44 -18.34
N VAL A 232 9.74 -3.74 -17.46
CA VAL A 232 10.65 -4.35 -16.48
C VAL A 232 9.91 -4.63 -15.17
N LEU A 233 10.38 -5.64 -14.43
CA LEU A 233 9.92 -5.98 -13.09
C LEU A 233 10.11 -4.82 -12.11
N GLY A 234 11.18 -4.03 -12.29
CA GLY A 234 11.38 -2.84 -11.48
C GLY A 234 12.69 -2.13 -11.72
N ARG A 235 12.82 -0.98 -11.07
CA ARG A 235 14.00 -0.12 -11.08
C ARG A 235 14.17 0.60 -9.73
N PRO A 236 15.42 0.83 -9.27
CA PRO A 236 15.68 1.23 -7.88
C PRO A 236 15.51 2.72 -7.66
N TRP A 237 14.40 3.11 -7.03
CA TRP A 237 14.23 4.47 -6.54
C TRP A 237 15.22 4.76 -5.42
N GLY A 238 15.33 3.86 -4.43
CA GLY A 238 16.29 3.94 -3.33
C GLY A 238 17.55 3.12 -3.57
N ALA A 239 18.66 3.50 -2.94
CA ALA A 239 19.96 2.85 -3.16
C ALA A 239 20.03 1.37 -2.72
N TYR A 240 19.19 0.95 -1.78
CA TYR A 240 19.12 -0.42 -1.25
C TYR A 240 17.79 -1.11 -1.62
N SER A 241 17.21 -0.70 -2.75
CA SER A 241 15.92 -1.18 -3.24
C SER A 241 15.79 -2.71 -3.15
N ARG A 242 14.68 -3.19 -2.58
CA ARG A 242 14.45 -4.63 -2.35
C ARG A 242 13.11 -5.08 -2.92
N VAL A 243 13.16 -5.96 -3.91
CA VAL A 243 11.99 -6.52 -4.59
C VAL A 243 12.19 -8.02 -4.84
N VAL A 244 11.21 -8.83 -4.46
CA VAL A 244 11.24 -10.28 -4.65
C VAL A 244 9.97 -10.74 -5.36
N PHE A 245 10.11 -11.47 -6.45
CA PHE A 245 9.02 -12.23 -7.08
C PHE A 245 9.22 -13.72 -6.83
N ALA A 246 8.23 -14.36 -6.22
CA ALA A 246 8.27 -15.78 -5.90
C ALA A 246 7.01 -16.50 -6.40
N LEU A 247 7.18 -17.68 -7.01
CA LEU A 247 6.08 -18.53 -7.48
C LEU A 247 5.08 -17.78 -8.38
N THR A 248 5.55 -16.77 -9.10
CA THR A 248 4.72 -15.82 -9.85
C THR A 248 4.78 -16.14 -11.33
N TYR A 249 3.61 -16.18 -11.98
CA TYR A 249 3.52 -16.27 -13.45
C TYR A 249 3.93 -14.94 -14.08
N MET A 250 4.75 -14.98 -15.13
CA MET A 250 5.15 -13.81 -15.92
C MET A 250 4.86 -14.08 -17.40
N SER A 251 3.92 -13.33 -17.98
CA SER A 251 3.72 -13.32 -19.44
C SER A 251 4.93 -12.72 -20.17
N SER A 252 4.94 -12.80 -21.50
CA SER A 252 5.98 -12.21 -22.36
C SER A 252 6.09 -10.68 -22.30
N VAL A 253 5.24 -10.00 -21.52
CA VAL A 253 5.36 -8.56 -21.24
C VAL A 253 6.68 -8.21 -20.55
N ILE A 254 7.27 -9.14 -19.78
CA ILE A 254 8.52 -8.89 -19.06
C ILE A 254 9.70 -9.01 -20.01
N LEU A 255 10.45 -7.92 -20.13
CA LEU A 255 11.66 -7.86 -20.95
C LEU A 255 12.74 -8.84 -20.45
N PRO A 256 13.59 -9.40 -21.34
CA PRO A 256 14.61 -10.37 -20.97
C PRO A 256 15.55 -9.91 -19.84
N GLN A 257 15.97 -8.64 -19.86
CA GLN A 257 16.83 -8.07 -18.81
C GLN A 257 16.15 -8.05 -17.44
N GLY A 258 14.82 -8.03 -17.41
CA GLY A 258 13.97 -8.11 -16.21
C GLY A 258 13.98 -6.87 -15.34
N TRP A 259 15.13 -6.21 -15.16
CA TRP A 259 15.31 -5.08 -14.26
C TRP A 259 16.11 -3.98 -14.94
N ASP A 260 15.94 -2.75 -14.45
CA ASP A 260 16.66 -1.57 -14.88
C ASP A 260 17.32 -0.92 -13.65
N ASP A 261 18.50 -0.32 -13.82
CA ASP A 261 19.27 0.28 -12.72
C ASP A 261 18.99 1.78 -12.53
N TRP A 262 17.99 2.32 -13.24
CA TRP A 262 17.66 3.74 -13.27
C TRP A 262 18.82 4.62 -13.76
N GLY A 263 19.71 4.07 -14.59
CA GLY A 263 20.88 4.80 -15.09
C GLY A 263 21.95 5.07 -14.02
N ASP A 264 21.89 4.37 -12.88
CA ASP A 264 22.86 4.46 -11.80
C ASP A 264 23.46 3.08 -11.48
N PRO A 265 24.60 2.74 -12.12
CA PRO A 265 25.27 1.47 -11.91
C PRO A 265 25.74 1.22 -10.47
N THR A 266 25.88 2.27 -9.64
CA THR A 266 26.35 2.10 -8.25
C THR A 266 25.36 1.28 -7.42
N LYS A 267 24.07 1.40 -7.73
CA LYS A 267 22.97 0.68 -7.07
C LYS A 267 23.00 -0.82 -7.33
N GLN A 268 23.59 -1.26 -8.44
CA GLN A 268 23.65 -2.68 -8.82
C GLN A 268 24.29 -3.55 -7.72
N SER A 269 25.22 -2.98 -6.94
CA SER A 269 25.92 -3.68 -5.86
C SER A 269 25.11 -3.81 -4.56
N THR A 270 24.11 -2.96 -4.36
CA THR A 270 23.37 -2.81 -3.08
C THR A 270 21.93 -3.27 -3.15
N VAL A 271 21.31 -3.27 -4.33
CA VAL A 271 19.92 -3.71 -4.52
C VAL A 271 19.76 -5.22 -4.28
N TYR A 272 18.55 -5.60 -3.84
CA TYR A 272 18.15 -7.00 -3.68
C TYR A 272 16.96 -7.28 -4.60
N TYR A 273 17.23 -7.61 -5.86
CA TYR A 273 16.22 -7.97 -6.86
C TYR A 273 16.26 -9.47 -7.13
N GLY A 274 15.26 -10.17 -6.62
CA GLY A 274 15.21 -11.63 -6.59
C GLY A 274 14.04 -12.22 -7.35
N GLN A 275 14.30 -13.32 -8.05
CA GLN A 275 13.28 -14.22 -8.56
C GLN A 275 13.42 -15.59 -7.91
N HIS A 276 12.31 -16.21 -7.54
CA HIS A 276 12.27 -17.58 -7.05
C HIS A 276 11.16 -18.38 -7.72
N LYS A 277 11.52 -19.44 -8.46
CA LYS A 277 10.56 -20.37 -9.10
C LYS A 277 9.40 -19.65 -9.83
N CYS A 278 9.70 -18.52 -10.47
CA CYS A 278 8.76 -17.84 -11.37
C CYS A 278 8.67 -18.62 -12.69
N TYR A 279 7.53 -18.54 -13.36
CA TYR A 279 7.24 -19.35 -14.55
C TYR A 279 6.46 -18.56 -15.61
N GLY A 280 6.39 -19.09 -16.83
CA GLY A 280 5.83 -18.39 -17.99
C GLY A 280 6.90 -17.74 -18.87
N ALA A 281 6.50 -17.25 -20.04
CA ALA A 281 7.43 -16.78 -21.09
C ALA A 281 8.34 -15.63 -20.62
N GLY A 282 7.85 -14.73 -19.76
CA GLY A 282 8.63 -13.61 -19.23
C GLY A 282 9.50 -13.95 -18.03
N ALA A 283 9.41 -15.17 -17.49
CA ALA A 283 10.17 -15.58 -16.29
C ALA A 283 11.57 -16.10 -16.60
N ASN A 284 11.93 -16.28 -17.88
CA ASN A 284 13.24 -16.82 -18.27
C ASN A 284 14.38 -15.94 -17.73
N ILE A 285 15.28 -16.56 -16.95
CA ILE A 285 16.39 -15.88 -16.29
C ILE A 285 17.63 -15.73 -17.17
N SER A 286 17.74 -16.43 -18.30
CA SER A 286 18.97 -16.48 -19.10
C SER A 286 19.41 -15.12 -19.66
N GLY A 287 18.47 -14.19 -19.84
CA GLY A 287 18.73 -12.84 -20.34
C GLY A 287 18.73 -11.76 -19.26
N ARG A 288 18.63 -12.12 -17.98
CA ARG A 288 18.54 -11.16 -16.89
C ARG A 288 19.85 -10.38 -16.72
N VAL A 289 19.74 -9.16 -16.22
CA VAL A 289 20.90 -8.39 -15.75
C VAL A 289 21.71 -9.19 -14.72
N GLY A 290 23.04 -9.15 -14.84
CA GLY A 290 23.94 -10.00 -14.05
C GLY A 290 23.94 -9.72 -12.53
N TRP A 291 23.43 -8.56 -12.11
CA TRP A 291 23.29 -8.18 -10.70
C TRP A 291 21.95 -8.60 -10.07
N SER A 292 21.02 -9.14 -10.87
CA SER A 292 19.79 -9.74 -10.34
C SER A 292 20.05 -11.14 -9.77
N ARG A 293 19.15 -11.62 -8.92
CA ARG A 293 19.33 -12.86 -8.16
C ARG A 293 18.32 -13.92 -8.56
N ASN A 294 18.79 -15.12 -8.87
CA ASN A 294 17.97 -16.32 -8.91
C ASN A 294 18.06 -17.02 -7.55
N LEU A 295 17.04 -16.85 -6.72
CA LEU A 295 17.06 -17.27 -5.32
C LEU A 295 16.88 -18.79 -5.20
N SER A 296 17.73 -19.43 -4.40
CA SER A 296 17.53 -20.80 -3.93
C SER A 296 16.32 -20.91 -2.99
N ASP A 297 15.91 -22.14 -2.68
CA ASP A 297 14.84 -22.40 -1.71
C ASP A 297 15.15 -21.81 -0.32
N ALA A 298 16.41 -21.90 0.12
CA ALA A 298 16.85 -21.36 1.41
C ALA A 298 16.82 -19.83 1.44
N GLU A 299 17.28 -19.17 0.37
CA GLU A 299 17.26 -17.70 0.27
C GLU A 299 15.84 -17.15 0.13
N ALA A 300 14.95 -17.89 -0.54
CA ALA A 300 13.58 -17.48 -0.76
C ALA A 300 12.70 -17.69 0.49
N ALA A 301 12.98 -18.70 1.32
CA ALA A 301 12.13 -19.12 2.45
C ALA A 301 11.61 -17.97 3.33
N PRO A 302 12.41 -16.95 3.72
CA PRO A 302 11.92 -15.83 4.52
C PRO A 302 10.82 -15.00 3.83
N PHE A 303 10.79 -14.97 2.49
CA PHE A 303 9.84 -14.21 1.68
C PHE A 303 8.57 -15.00 1.34
N LEU A 304 8.51 -16.31 1.62
CA LEU A 304 7.37 -17.18 1.28
C LEU A 304 6.31 -17.27 2.39
N THR A 305 6.41 -16.44 3.42
CA THR A 305 5.55 -16.46 4.59
C THR A 305 5.04 -15.07 4.93
N LYS A 306 3.85 -14.99 5.53
CA LYS A 306 3.31 -13.75 6.11
C LYS A 306 4.14 -13.25 7.30
N ASP A 307 5.02 -14.08 7.85
CA ASP A 307 5.90 -13.72 8.96
C ASP A 307 6.89 -12.61 8.59
N MET A 308 7.21 -12.44 7.29
CA MET A 308 8.09 -11.36 6.81
C MET A 308 7.56 -9.95 7.13
N ILE A 309 6.25 -9.81 7.22
CA ILE A 309 5.55 -8.58 7.61
C ILE A 309 5.02 -8.67 9.05
N GLY A 310 5.41 -9.70 9.82
CA GLY A 310 4.85 -9.97 11.14
C GLY A 310 3.36 -10.30 11.13
N GLY A 311 2.83 -10.82 10.02
CA GLY A 311 1.39 -10.91 9.74
C GLY A 311 0.59 -11.69 10.77
N ARG A 312 1.19 -12.69 11.45
CA ARG A 312 0.52 -13.40 12.57
C ARG A 312 0.09 -12.47 13.70
N GLY A 313 0.82 -11.39 13.94
CA GLY A 313 0.58 -10.48 15.05
C GLY A 313 -0.50 -9.42 14.78
N TRP A 314 -0.87 -9.18 13.51
CA TRP A 314 -1.74 -8.06 13.18
C TRP A 314 -2.78 -8.29 12.09
N LEU A 315 -2.65 -9.33 11.27
CA LEU A 315 -3.68 -9.63 10.28
C LEU A 315 -4.97 -10.03 11.01
N ARG A 316 -5.98 -9.19 10.88
CA ARG A 316 -7.25 -9.35 11.60
C ARG A 316 -8.21 -10.23 10.80
N PRO A 317 -8.93 -11.17 11.44
CA PRO A 317 -10.02 -11.87 10.80
C PRO A 317 -11.19 -10.92 10.51
N LEU A 318 -12.12 -11.36 9.67
CA LEU A 318 -13.40 -10.65 9.53
C LEU A 318 -14.16 -10.63 10.87
N PRO A 319 -14.83 -9.51 11.21
CA PRO A 319 -15.78 -9.49 12.30
C PRO A 319 -16.88 -10.54 12.07
N LYS A 320 -17.26 -11.23 13.15
CA LYS A 320 -18.34 -12.23 13.17
C LYS A 320 -19.68 -11.60 13.54
N ARG A 321 -19.67 -10.45 14.20
CA ARG A 321 -20.85 -9.72 14.68
C ARG A 321 -20.75 -8.25 14.29
N TYR A 322 -21.90 -7.64 14.04
CA TYR A 322 -22.02 -6.25 13.64
C TYR A 322 -23.06 -5.55 14.51
N ASN A 323 -22.61 -4.58 15.30
CA ASN A 323 -23.48 -3.71 16.09
C ASN A 323 -23.80 -2.48 15.26
N ARG A 324 -25.07 -2.06 15.21
CA ARG A 324 -25.41 -0.75 14.65
C ARG A 324 -24.97 0.32 15.63
N THR A 325 -24.32 1.37 15.14
CA THR A 325 -23.91 2.52 15.94
C THR A 325 -25.12 3.27 16.50
N SER A 326 -25.16 3.49 17.82
CA SER A 326 -26.06 4.46 18.46
C SER A 326 -25.65 5.91 18.19
N LEU A 327 -24.43 6.14 17.69
CA LEU A 327 -23.89 7.45 17.29
C LEU A 327 -24.74 8.14 16.20
N VAL A 328 -25.52 7.39 15.41
CA VAL A 328 -26.39 7.96 14.36
C VAL A 328 -27.63 8.64 14.96
N ILE A 329 -28.03 8.32 16.19
CA ILE A 329 -29.23 8.91 16.81
C ILE A 329 -28.99 10.36 17.26
N SER A 330 -27.75 10.76 17.59
CA SER A 330 -27.50 12.12 18.09
C SER A 330 -27.41 13.19 16.99
N GLN A 331 -27.13 12.82 15.74
CA GLN A 331 -27.12 13.79 14.62
C GLN A 331 -28.50 13.94 13.96
N SER A 332 -29.33 12.89 13.92
CA SER A 332 -30.70 13.00 13.40
C SER A 332 -31.64 13.81 14.31
N VAL A 333 -31.35 13.89 15.62
CA VAL A 333 -32.16 14.70 16.57
C VAL A 333 -31.83 16.19 16.48
N ASN A 334 -30.61 16.57 16.07
CA ASN A 334 -30.22 17.98 15.96
C ASN A 334 -30.50 18.63 14.58
N ALA A 335 -30.80 17.83 13.55
CA ALA A 335 -31.17 18.35 12.23
C ALA A 335 -32.65 18.71 12.09
N ASN A 336 -33.52 18.34 13.05
CA ASN A 336 -34.94 18.68 13.08
C ASN A 336 -35.27 19.88 13.99
N ASN A 337 -34.25 20.60 14.48
CA ASN A 337 -34.40 21.75 15.37
C ASN A 337 -33.62 23.00 14.88
N LYS A 338 -33.54 23.21 13.57
CA LYS A 338 -33.20 24.49 12.94
C LYS A 338 -33.97 24.68 11.64
#